data_AF-A0A0B2SQ24-F1
#
_entry.id   AF-A0A0B2SQ24-F1
#
_cell.length_a   1.000
_cell.length_b   1.000
_cell.length_c   1.000
_cell.angle_alpha   90.00
_cell.angle_beta   90.00
_cell.angle_gamma   90.00
#
_symmetry.space_group_name_H-M   'P 1'
#
loop_
_entity.id
_entity.type
_entity.pdbx_description
1 polymer ?
#
loop_
_entity_poly.entity_id
_entity_poly.type
_entity_poly.pdbx_seq_one_letter_code
_entity_poly.pdbx_strand_id
1 'polypeptide(L)'
;FLGVPVGANPRLRSTWQLIIDSIKARLNSWKSRQLSIGGRITLINSVLASLPLFLFSFYKAPKKVIEKIIKLQRRFLWGGDGENKKMAWVSWDTICISKEKGGLGIKNLEAFNLALLIKWRWKILVE
;
A
#
# COMPACT_ATOMS: atom_id res chain seq x y z
N PHE A 1 -14.00 0.34 -15.87
CA PHE A 1 -15.03 -0.40 -15.10
C PHE A 1 -14.45 -0.76 -13.73
N LEU A 2 -15.18 -0.56 -12.63
CA LEU A 2 -14.69 -0.79 -11.25
C LEU A 2 -13.33 -0.11 -10.90
N GLY A 3 -13.06 1.08 -11.47
CA GLY A 3 -11.80 1.80 -11.26
C GLY A 3 -10.59 1.29 -12.06
N VAL A 4 -10.76 0.25 -12.89
CA VAL A 4 -9.72 -0.26 -13.80
C VAL A 4 -10.07 0.13 -15.25
N PRO A 5 -9.13 0.66 -16.04
CA PRO A 5 -9.38 0.93 -17.45
C PRO A 5 -9.56 -0.42 -18.19
N VAL A 6 -10.60 -0.53 -19.01
CA VAL A 6 -10.85 -1.74 -19.81
C VAL A 6 -9.76 -1.84 -20.87
N GLY A 7 -9.11 -3.01 -21.00
CA GLY A 7 -7.94 -3.19 -21.88
C GLY A 7 -6.61 -2.66 -21.32
N ALA A 8 -6.56 -2.29 -20.04
CA ALA A 8 -5.34 -1.80 -19.42
C ALA A 8 -4.27 -2.90 -19.31
N ASN A 9 -3.05 -2.60 -19.75
CA ASN A 9 -1.91 -3.50 -19.56
C ASN A 9 -1.36 -3.35 -18.13
N PRO A 10 -1.46 -4.38 -17.27
CA PRO A 10 -1.01 -4.30 -15.88
C PRO A 10 0.51 -4.15 -15.74
N ARG A 11 1.29 -4.38 -16.81
CA ARG A 11 2.73 -4.11 -16.83
C ARG A 11 3.04 -2.62 -16.95
N LEU A 12 2.12 -1.82 -17.47
CA LEU A 12 2.29 -0.38 -17.63
C LEU A 12 2.02 0.34 -16.32
N ARG A 13 2.87 1.32 -16.02
CA ARG A 13 2.72 2.19 -14.83
C ARG A 13 1.41 3.00 -14.86
N SER A 14 0.93 3.37 -16.05
CA SER A 14 -0.30 4.15 -16.24
C SER A 14 -1.51 3.46 -15.66
N THR A 15 -1.61 2.14 -15.79
CA THR A 15 -2.69 1.32 -15.20
C THR A 15 -2.79 1.47 -13.69
N TRP A 16 -1.67 1.66 -13.00
CA TRP A 16 -1.60 1.80 -11.55
C TRP A 16 -1.71 3.24 -11.07
N GLN A 17 -1.69 4.21 -11.99
CA GLN A 17 -1.64 5.63 -11.64
C GLN A 17 -2.92 6.07 -10.93
N LEU A 18 -4.08 5.52 -11.31
CA LEU A 18 -5.37 5.76 -10.63
C LEU A 18 -5.34 5.33 -9.15
N ILE A 19 -4.75 4.17 -8.83
CA ILE A 19 -4.58 3.74 -7.43
C ILE A 19 -3.65 4.71 -6.70
N ILE A 20 -2.50 5.03 -7.32
CA ILE A 20 -1.52 5.91 -6.71
C ILE A 20 -2.16 7.27 -6.38
N ASP A 21 -2.97 7.81 -7.27
CA ASP A 21 -3.63 9.09 -7.07
C ASP A 21 -4.77 9.00 -6.05
N SER A 22 -5.49 7.88 -5.99
CA SER A 22 -6.45 7.60 -4.92
C SER A 22 -5.77 7.53 -3.54
N ILE A 23 -4.60 6.89 -3.45
CA ILE A 23 -3.78 6.84 -2.23
C ILE A 23 -3.35 8.25 -1.83
N LYS A 24 -2.82 9.05 -2.77
CA LYS A 24 -2.44 10.44 -2.49
C LYS A 24 -3.63 11.27 -2.02
N ALA A 25 -4.79 11.15 -2.66
CA ALA A 25 -5.99 11.88 -2.28
C ALA A 25 -6.41 11.56 -0.84
N ARG A 26 -6.39 10.28 -0.44
CA ARG A 26 -6.65 9.89 0.97
C ARG A 26 -5.60 10.45 1.92
N LEU A 27 -4.32 10.35 1.57
CA LEU A 27 -3.23 10.90 2.37
C LEU A 27 -3.35 12.41 2.58
N ASN A 28 -3.68 13.16 1.52
CA ASN A 28 -3.87 14.61 1.58
C ASN A 28 -5.11 15.02 2.37
N SER A 29 -6.16 14.17 2.38
CA SER A 29 -7.36 14.42 3.18
C SER A 29 -7.14 14.25 4.69
N TRP A 30 -6.08 13.54 5.09
CA TRP A 30 -5.79 13.30 6.49
C TRP A 30 -4.83 14.34 7.04
N LYS A 31 -5.27 15.05 8.08
CA LYS A 31 -4.41 15.94 8.88
C LYS A 31 -3.39 15.12 9.67
N SER A 32 -2.32 14.68 9.02
CA SER A 32 -1.32 13.78 9.62
C SER A 32 -0.77 14.30 10.95
N ARG A 33 -0.66 15.62 11.12
CA ARG A 33 -0.19 16.30 12.34
C ARG A 33 -1.06 16.04 13.58
N GLN A 34 -2.34 15.75 13.39
CA GLN A 34 -3.29 15.48 14.48
C GLN A 34 -3.38 13.99 14.85
N LEU A 35 -2.71 13.12 14.09
CA LEU A 35 -2.76 11.67 14.28
C LEU A 35 -1.53 11.17 15.04
N SER A 36 -1.77 10.36 16.06
CA SER A 36 -0.71 9.58 16.72
C SER A 36 -0.06 8.60 15.74
N ILE A 37 1.15 8.13 16.06
CA ILE A 37 1.84 7.13 15.24
C ILE A 37 0.99 5.85 15.08
N GLY A 38 0.32 5.43 16.15
CA GLY A 38 -0.62 4.30 16.14
C GLY A 38 -1.80 4.55 15.19
N GLY A 39 -2.41 5.73 15.23
CA GLY A 39 -3.50 6.10 14.32
C GLY A 39 -3.08 6.06 12.85
N ARG A 40 -1.88 6.55 12.54
CA ARG A 40 -1.31 6.49 11.17
C ARG A 40 -1.10 5.05 10.70
N ILE A 41 -0.55 4.19 11.55
CA ILE A 41 -0.37 2.75 11.25
C ILE A 41 -1.71 2.09 10.98
N THR A 42 -2.72 2.37 11.81
CA THR A 42 -4.08 1.84 11.64
C THR A 42 -4.65 2.26 10.29
N LEU A 43 -4.57 3.54 9.92
CA LEU A 43 -5.06 4.05 8.63
C LEU A 43 -4.32 3.44 7.42
N ILE A 44 -3.01 3.22 7.52
CA ILE A 44 -2.25 2.53 6.48
C ILE A 44 -2.81 1.11 6.27
N ASN A 45 -3.05 0.39 7.36
CA ASN A 45 -3.47 -1.02 7.29
C ASN A 45 -4.94 -1.21 6.93
N SER A 46 -5.84 -0.35 7.39
CA SER A 46 -7.28 -0.48 7.15
C SER A 46 -7.71 0.18 5.82
N VAL A 47 -7.16 1.34 5.50
CA VAL A 47 -7.60 2.13 4.33
C VAL A 47 -6.61 2.02 3.18
N LEU A 48 -5.32 2.32 3.37
CA LEU A 48 -4.40 2.36 2.22
C LEU A 48 -4.15 0.97 1.62
N ALA A 49 -4.15 -0.07 2.44
CA ALA A 49 -3.97 -1.44 1.97
C ALA A 49 -5.19 -2.02 1.23
N SER A 50 -6.39 -1.45 1.42
CA SER A 50 -7.61 -1.92 0.73
C SER A 50 -7.77 -1.28 -0.66
N LEU A 51 -7.25 -0.08 -0.88
CA LEU A 51 -7.30 0.61 -2.18
C LEU A 51 -6.72 -0.21 -3.36
N PRO A 52 -5.51 -0.83 -3.26
CA PRO A 52 -4.97 -1.64 -4.35
C PRO A 52 -5.51 -3.07 -4.37
N LEU A 53 -6.33 -3.50 -3.39
CA LEU A 53 -6.65 -4.91 -3.14
C LEU A 53 -7.29 -5.58 -4.36
N PHE A 54 -8.19 -4.89 -5.05
CA PHE A 54 -8.83 -5.40 -6.26
C PHE A 54 -7.80 -5.65 -7.37
N LEU A 55 -6.97 -4.68 -7.72
CA LEU A 55 -5.95 -4.85 -8.77
C LEU A 55 -4.85 -5.84 -8.37
N PHE A 56 -4.46 -5.88 -7.09
CA PHE A 56 -3.51 -6.87 -6.57
C PHE A 56 -4.04 -8.30 -6.61
N SER A 57 -5.36 -8.48 -6.59
CA SER A 57 -5.98 -9.80 -6.68
C SER A 57 -5.86 -10.42 -8.07
N PHE A 58 -5.84 -9.61 -9.13
CA PHE A 58 -5.80 -10.08 -10.51
C PHE A 58 -4.43 -9.94 -11.17
N TYR A 59 -3.62 -8.97 -10.75
CA TYR A 59 -2.38 -8.63 -11.45
C TYR A 59 -1.17 -8.52 -10.53
N LYS A 60 -0.02 -8.95 -11.04
CA LYS A 60 1.27 -8.71 -10.40
C LYS A 60 1.67 -7.26 -10.63
N ALA A 61 1.79 -6.49 -9.55
CA ALA A 61 2.21 -5.10 -9.61
C ALA A 61 3.70 -4.99 -9.96
N PRO A 62 4.09 -4.06 -10.87
CA PRO A 62 5.49 -3.76 -11.10
C PRO A 62 6.18 -3.27 -9.83
N LYS A 63 7.43 -3.70 -9.57
CA LYS A 63 8.20 -3.29 -8.38
C LYS A 63 8.23 -1.76 -8.17
N LYS A 64 8.45 -1.01 -9.26
CA LYS A 64 8.45 0.48 -9.23
C LYS A 64 7.12 1.08 -8.73
N VAL A 65 5.98 0.41 -8.96
CA VAL A 65 4.68 0.84 -8.45
C VAL A 65 4.60 0.59 -6.94
N ILE A 66 4.98 -0.61 -6.51
CA ILE A 66 5.03 -0.99 -5.09
C ILE A 66 5.93 -0.03 -4.31
N GLU A 67 7.15 0.22 -4.79
CA GLU A 67 8.10 1.17 -4.19
C GLU A 67 7.51 2.58 -4.06
N LYS A 68 6.78 3.04 -5.08
CA LYS A 68 6.11 4.35 -5.05
C LYS A 68 5.03 4.41 -3.97
N ILE A 69 4.25 3.34 -3.81
CA ILE A 69 3.23 3.25 -2.74
C ILE A 69 3.90 3.20 -1.37
N ILE A 70 4.94 2.39 -1.20
CA ILE A 70 5.74 2.31 0.04
C ILE A 70 6.30 3.69 0.40
N LYS A 71 6.82 4.44 -0.58
CA LYS A 71 7.34 5.80 -0.36
C LYS A 71 6.26 6.75 0.17
N LEU A 72 5.02 6.65 -0.34
CA LEU A 72 3.90 7.44 0.15
C LEU A 72 3.51 7.04 1.58
N GLN A 73 3.44 5.74 1.88
CA GLN A 73 3.17 5.23 3.23
C GLN A 73 4.25 5.64 4.23
N ARG A 74 5.53 5.55 3.85
CA ARG A 74 6.67 6.03 4.65
C ARG A 74 6.57 7.51 4.96
N ARG A 75 6.27 8.33 3.95
CA ARG A 75 6.11 9.77 4.12
C ARG A 75 4.96 10.09 5.08
N PHE A 76 3.85 9.36 5.00
CA PHE A 76 2.72 9.56 5.90
C PHE A 76 3.02 9.08 7.33
N LEU A 77 3.68 7.94 7.48
CA LEU A 77 4.02 7.37 8.78
C LEU A 77 4.96 8.28 9.56
N TRP A 78 6.06 8.70 8.94
CA TRP A 78 7.11 9.47 9.59
C TRP A 78 6.96 10.99 9.44
N GLY A 79 6.40 11.46 8.32
CA GLY A 79 6.25 12.88 8.00
C GLY A 79 5.07 13.56 8.72
N GLY A 80 5.17 14.87 8.95
CA GLY A 80 4.05 15.71 9.37
C GLY A 80 3.33 16.33 8.18
N ASP A 81 2.33 17.17 8.46
CA ASP A 81 1.65 17.97 7.44
C ASP A 81 2.62 19.06 6.96
N GLY A 82 3.24 18.88 5.78
CA GLY A 82 4.25 19.78 5.21
C GLY A 82 5.30 19.13 4.28
N GLU A 83 6.17 19.96 3.71
CA GLU A 83 7.31 19.55 2.86
C GLU A 83 8.50 18.98 3.64
N ASN A 84 8.53 19.16 4.96
CA ASN A 84 9.64 18.72 5.79
C ASN A 84 9.68 17.18 5.90
N LYS A 85 10.65 16.57 5.21
CA LYS A 85 10.99 15.15 5.36
C LYS A 85 11.51 14.92 6.77
N LYS A 86 10.69 14.28 7.61
CA LYS A 86 11.16 13.74 8.88
C LYS A 86 11.99 12.47 8.64
N MET A 87 13.04 12.29 9.43
CA MET A 87 13.93 11.13 9.37
C MET A 87 13.15 9.86 9.68
N ALA A 88 13.34 8.82 8.85
CA ALA A 88 12.79 7.50 9.11
C ALA A 88 13.71 6.76 10.07
N TRP A 89 13.22 6.47 11.28
CA TRP A 89 14.02 5.90 12.37
C TRP A 89 14.22 4.38 12.25
N VAL A 90 13.33 3.71 11.53
CA VAL A 90 13.28 2.24 11.46
C VAL A 90 13.22 1.79 10.00
N SER A 91 13.92 0.71 9.68
CA SER A 91 13.84 0.07 8.37
C SER A 91 12.40 -0.36 8.07
N TRP A 92 12.00 -0.32 6.80
CA TRP A 92 10.63 -0.69 6.44
C TRP A 92 10.36 -2.18 6.58
N ASP A 93 11.39 -3.01 6.40
CA ASP A 93 11.28 -4.45 6.59
C ASP A 93 10.94 -4.75 8.04
N THR A 94 11.60 -4.08 9.00
CA THR A 94 11.27 -4.18 10.43
C THR A 94 9.85 -3.70 10.73
N ILE A 95 9.41 -2.60 10.10
CA ILE A 95 8.05 -2.06 10.25
C ILE A 95 6.99 -3.07 9.76
N CYS A 96 7.31 -3.84 8.73
CA CYS A 96 6.42 -4.85 8.16
C CYS A 96 6.31 -6.15 8.97
N ILE A 97 7.23 -6.40 9.90
CA ILE A 97 7.15 -7.55 10.81
C ILE A 97 5.86 -7.48 11.64
N SER A 98 5.28 -8.64 11.99
CA SER A 98 4.08 -8.69 12.83
C SER A 98 4.34 -8.08 14.22
N LYS A 99 3.28 -7.56 14.86
CA LYS A 99 3.40 -6.95 16.20
C LYS A 99 3.92 -7.94 17.24
N GLU A 100 3.49 -9.19 17.15
CA GLU A 100 3.96 -10.30 18.01
C GLU A 100 5.46 -10.56 17.90
N LYS A 101 6.05 -10.28 16.73
CA LYS A 101 7.48 -10.43 16.45
C LYS A 101 8.25 -9.10 16.58
N GLY A 102 7.67 -8.10 17.24
CA GLY A 102 8.32 -6.81 17.52
C GLY A 102 8.26 -5.78 16.40
N GLY A 103 7.49 -6.02 15.34
CA GLY A 103 7.26 -5.04 14.27
C GLY A 103 6.01 -4.18 14.47
N LEU A 104 5.65 -3.38 13.47
CA LEU A 104 4.44 -2.53 13.50
C LEU A 104 3.23 -3.17 12.80
N GLY A 105 3.42 -4.31 12.13
CA GLY A 105 2.38 -5.05 11.44
C GLY A 105 1.86 -4.35 10.18
N ILE A 106 2.67 -3.52 9.53
CA ILE A 106 2.30 -2.94 8.22
C ILE A 106 2.45 -4.03 7.14
N LYS A 107 1.46 -4.20 6.29
CA LYS A 107 1.52 -5.23 5.23
C LYS A 107 2.69 -4.97 4.27
N ASN A 108 3.56 -5.97 4.08
CA ASN A 108 4.52 -5.98 2.98
C ASN A 108 3.73 -6.12 1.66
N LEU A 109 3.73 -5.07 0.84
CA LEU A 109 2.90 -5.01 -0.37
C LEU A 109 3.31 -6.01 -1.45
N GLU A 110 4.58 -6.38 -1.54
CA GLU A 110 5.05 -7.39 -2.50
C GLU A 110 4.56 -8.78 -2.10
N ALA A 111 4.76 -9.15 -0.84
CA ALA A 111 4.24 -10.40 -0.29
C ALA A 111 2.70 -10.45 -0.34
N PHE A 112 2.04 -9.32 -0.05
CA PHE A 112 0.57 -9.22 -0.07
C PHE A 112 0.01 -9.40 -1.49
N ASN A 113 0.61 -8.77 -2.50
CA ASN A 113 0.19 -8.95 -3.89
C ASN A 113 0.38 -10.41 -4.34
N LEU A 114 1.52 -11.02 -4.02
CA LEU A 114 1.81 -12.41 -4.37
C LEU A 114 0.83 -13.38 -3.67
N ALA A 115 0.57 -13.18 -2.39
CA ALA A 115 -0.38 -14.00 -1.63
C ALA A 115 -1.80 -13.92 -2.20
N LEU A 116 -2.26 -12.72 -2.60
CA LEU A 116 -3.57 -12.55 -3.24
C LEU A 116 -3.67 -13.28 -4.58
N LEU A 117 -2.62 -13.20 -5.42
CA LEU A 117 -2.59 -13.93 -6.69
C LEU A 117 -2.63 -15.44 -6.48
N ILE A 118 -1.89 -15.96 -5.49
CA ILE A 118 -1.90 -17.39 -5.15
C ILE A 118 -3.28 -17.81 -4.65
N LYS A 119 -3.92 -17.02 -3.78
CA LYS A 119 -5.27 -17.29 -3.29
C LYS A 119 -6.26 -17.49 -4.44
N TRP A 120 -6.25 -16.61 -5.43
CA TRP A 120 -7.16 -16.71 -6.57
C TRP A 120 -6.80 -17.85 -7.52
N ARG A 121 -5.52 -18.11 -7.76
CA ARG A 121 -5.08 -19.29 -8.52
C ARG A 121 -5.53 -20.59 -7.85
N TRP A 122 -5.37 -20.69 -6.53
CA TRP A 122 -5.80 -21.85 -5.77
C TRP A 122 -7.29 -22.07 -5.87
N LYS A 123 -8.10 -21.01 -5.76
CA LYS A 123 -9.54 -21.07 -5.98
C LYS A 123 -9.88 -21.67 -7.34
N ILE A 124 -9.27 -21.19 -8.42
CA ILE A 124 -9.52 -21.72 -9.78
C ILE A 124 -9.07 -23.18 -9.96
N LEU A 125 -8.07 -23.64 -9.20
CA LEU A 125 -7.56 -25.00 -9.31
C LEU A 125 -8.38 -26.02 -8.52
N VAL A 126 -9.09 -25.59 -7.48
CA VAL A 126 -9.78 -26.46 -6.51
C VAL A 126 -11.30 -26.33 -6.59
N GLU A 127 -11.82 -25.15 -6.96
CA GLU A 127 -13.23 -24.88 -7.25
C GLU A 127 -13.47 -24.99 -8.77
#